data_AF-A0A7J4EE08-F1
#
_entry.id   AF-A0A7J4EE08-F1
#
_cell.length_a   1.000
_cell.length_b   1.000
_cell.length_c   1.000
_cell.angle_alpha   90.00
_cell.angle_beta   90.00
_cell.angle_gamma   90.00
#
_symmetry.space_group_name_H-M   'P 1'
#
loop_
_entity.id
_entity.type
_entity.pdbx_description
1 polymer ?
#
loop_
_entity_poly.entity_id
_entity_poly.type
_entity_poly.pdbx_seq_one_letter_code
_entity_poly.pdbx_strand_id
1 'polypeptide(L)'
;MNRKLKDMLKRGFLSIHKLGIHFGIHILPVHYYSPIPNILELEKTKDIWAKKSELPGIKADLNEQCDNLKTICLPYQHEYFGNKVYLEGVSQHFGPGYGYIEAQALYAVIRYYKPKKVIEVGSGVSTYCMLAALEKNREEVGKDYQLISIEPYPSGKLKELAQEHKIKLISQKSANCAI
;
A
#
# COMPACT_ATOMS: atom_id res chain seq x y z
N MET A 1 26.65 9.72 2.40
CA MET A 1 27.48 8.88 3.29
C MET A 1 28.41 8.03 2.44
N ASN A 2 29.72 8.02 2.72
CA ASN A 2 30.71 7.24 1.96
C ASN A 2 30.36 5.73 2.02
N ARG A 3 30.38 5.04 0.87
CA ARG A 3 30.07 3.61 0.75
C ARG A 3 30.87 2.75 1.72
N LYS A 4 32.17 3.06 1.91
CA LYS A 4 33.05 2.34 2.84
C LYS A 4 32.54 2.39 4.29
N LEU A 5 32.06 3.56 4.72
CA LEU A 5 31.51 3.74 6.07
C LEU A 5 30.21 2.92 6.24
N LYS A 6 29.34 2.93 5.24
CA LYS A 6 28.10 2.13 5.24
C LYS A 6 28.40 0.64 5.37
N ASP A 7 29.37 0.15 4.62
CA ASP A 7 29.75 -1.27 4.64
C ASP A 7 30.42 -1.66 5.96
N MET A 8 31.23 -0.78 6.55
CA MET A 8 31.80 -0.98 7.88
C MET A 8 30.71 -1.09 8.95
N LEU A 9 29.73 -0.17 8.95
CA LEU A 9 28.60 -0.20 9.89
C LEU A 9 27.77 -1.49 9.76
N LYS A 10 27.50 -1.92 8.52
CA LYS A 10 26.78 -3.19 8.25
C LYS A 10 27.53 -4.40 8.80
N ARG A 11 28.85 -4.46 8.62
CA ARG A 11 29.69 -5.55 9.15
C ARG A 11 29.69 -5.54 10.67
N GLY A 12 29.83 -4.37 11.29
CA GLY A 12 29.74 -4.23 12.75
C GLY A 12 28.40 -4.73 13.29
N PHE A 13 27.29 -4.31 12.68
CA PHE A 13 25.96 -4.80 13.04
C PHE A 13 25.84 -6.32 12.88
N LEU A 14 26.34 -6.89 11.78
CA LEU A 14 26.30 -8.33 11.57
C LEU A 14 27.10 -9.09 12.64
N SER A 15 28.25 -8.57 13.08
CA SER A 15 29.02 -9.17 14.17
C SER A 15 28.26 -9.14 15.49
N ILE A 16 27.62 -8.01 15.82
CA ILE A 16 26.79 -7.88 17.02
C ILE A 16 25.61 -8.86 16.96
N HIS A 17 24.94 -8.96 15.81
CA HIS A 17 23.85 -9.90 15.60
C HIS A 17 24.29 -11.35 15.79
N LYS A 18 25.44 -11.75 15.23
CA LYS A 18 26.01 -13.10 15.41
C LYS A 18 26.37 -13.38 16.86
N LEU A 19 26.96 -12.41 17.56
CA LEU A 19 27.28 -12.55 18.98
C LEU A 19 26.00 -12.72 19.81
N GLY A 20 24.97 -11.92 19.54
CA GLY A 20 23.65 -12.09 20.14
C GLY A 20 23.11 -13.50 19.96
N ILE A 21 23.14 -14.02 18.72
CA ILE A 21 22.68 -15.39 18.41
C ILE A 21 23.44 -16.44 19.23
N HIS A 22 24.74 -16.26 19.45
CA HIS A 22 25.53 -17.19 20.28
C HIS A 22 25.00 -17.26 21.73
N PHE A 23 24.44 -16.16 22.24
CA PHE A 23 23.79 -16.09 23.55
C PHE A 23 22.26 -16.30 23.49
N GLY A 24 21.71 -16.73 22.35
CA GLY A 24 20.27 -16.95 22.17
C GLY A 24 19.43 -15.67 22.02
N ILE A 25 20.05 -14.54 21.65
CA ILE A 25 19.40 -13.23 21.50
C ILE A 25 19.44 -12.75 20.04
N HIS A 26 18.29 -12.36 19.49
CA HIS A 26 18.24 -11.71 18.17
C HIS A 26 18.32 -10.19 18.31
N ILE A 27 19.37 -9.58 17.74
CA ILE A 27 19.51 -8.12 17.65
C ILE A 27 19.14 -7.70 16.23
N LEU A 28 17.96 -7.12 16.05
CA LEU A 28 17.40 -6.75 14.74
C LEU A 28 17.13 -5.24 14.67
N PRO A 29 17.27 -4.60 13.50
CA PRO A 29 16.82 -3.23 13.32
C PRO A 29 15.29 -3.17 13.46
N VAL A 30 14.78 -2.14 14.11
CA VAL A 30 13.34 -1.88 14.15
C VAL A 30 12.91 -1.37 12.78
N HIS A 31 12.03 -2.12 12.13
CA HIS A 31 11.51 -1.81 10.80
C HIS A 31 10.06 -2.24 10.69
N TYR A 32 9.25 -1.54 9.90
CA TYR A 32 7.80 -1.84 9.77
C TYR A 32 7.51 -3.17 9.06
N TYR A 33 8.47 -3.70 8.28
CA TYR A 33 8.44 -5.07 7.74
C TYR A 33 9.12 -6.13 8.64
N SER A 34 9.58 -5.74 9.84
CA SER A 34 10.09 -6.71 10.81
C SER A 34 8.94 -7.55 11.35
N PRO A 35 9.09 -8.88 11.46
CA PRO A 35 8.10 -9.72 12.13
C PRO A 35 8.10 -9.51 13.65
N ILE A 36 9.15 -8.89 14.20
CA ILE A 36 9.26 -8.58 15.62
C ILE A 36 8.66 -7.20 15.88
N PRO A 37 7.59 -7.08 16.68
CA PRO A 37 6.94 -5.80 16.94
C PRO A 37 7.79 -4.90 17.82
N ASN A 38 7.66 -3.58 17.63
CA ASN A 38 8.21 -2.60 18.55
C ASN A 38 7.32 -2.47 19.79
N ILE A 39 7.63 -3.25 20.83
CA ILE A 39 6.82 -3.28 22.07
C ILE A 39 6.73 -1.91 22.76
N LEU A 40 7.75 -1.06 22.63
CA LEU A 40 7.76 0.29 23.20
C LEU A 40 6.76 1.22 22.48
N GLU A 41 6.56 1.03 21.17
CA GLU A 41 5.53 1.76 20.40
C GLU A 41 4.14 1.21 20.67
N LEU A 42 4.00 -0.12 20.76
CA LEU A 42 2.72 -0.76 21.09
C LEU A 42 2.21 -0.35 22.47
N GLU A 43 3.08 -0.24 23.47
CA GLU A 43 2.73 0.23 24.81
C GLU A 43 2.22 1.67 24.78
N LYS A 44 2.93 2.57 24.08
CA LYS A 44 2.53 3.99 23.93
C LYS A 44 1.21 4.18 23.19
N THR A 45 0.84 3.23 22.33
CA THR A 45 -0.35 3.32 21.46
C THR A 45 -1.45 2.33 21.86
N LYS A 46 -1.35 1.70 23.03
CA LYS A 46 -2.25 0.63 23.49
C LYS A 46 -3.73 1.02 23.42
N ASP A 47 -4.06 2.26 23.77
CA ASP A 47 -5.43 2.76 23.76
C ASP A 47 -6.07 2.86 22.37
N ILE A 48 -5.26 2.81 21.30
CA ILE A 48 -5.70 2.87 19.90
C ILE A 48 -6.05 1.47 19.38
N TRP A 49 -5.21 0.47 19.64
CA TRP A 49 -5.33 -0.86 18.99
C TRP A 49 -5.86 -1.97 19.91
N ALA A 50 -5.73 -1.86 21.24
CA ALA A 50 -6.08 -2.94 22.17
C ALA A 50 -7.56 -2.93 22.59
N LYS A 51 -8.35 -1.97 22.11
CA LYS A 51 -9.79 -1.91 22.35
C LYS A 51 -10.50 -2.75 21.31
N LYS A 52 -11.41 -3.63 21.76
CA LYS A 52 -12.28 -4.37 20.86
C LYS A 52 -13.12 -3.37 20.06
N SER A 53 -13.08 -3.48 18.73
CA SER A 53 -13.96 -2.73 17.85
C SER A 53 -15.30 -3.45 17.72
N GLU A 54 -16.40 -2.71 17.81
CA GLU A 54 -17.74 -3.19 17.48
C GLU A 54 -17.90 -3.43 15.96
N LEU A 55 -16.94 -2.94 15.15
CA LEU A 55 -16.96 -2.99 13.68
C LEU A 55 -18.32 -2.56 13.09
N PRO A 56 -18.90 -1.43 13.53
CA PRO A 56 -20.24 -1.02 13.11
C PRO A 56 -20.26 -0.82 11.58
N GLY A 57 -21.25 -1.43 10.92
CA GLY A 57 -21.38 -1.39 9.47
C GLY A 57 -20.64 -2.50 8.71
N ILE A 58 -19.90 -3.39 9.39
CA ILE A 58 -19.29 -4.56 8.76
C ILE A 58 -20.19 -5.78 8.98
N LYS A 59 -20.89 -6.21 7.93
CA LYS A 59 -21.59 -7.51 7.87
C LYS A 59 -20.68 -8.54 7.20
N ALA A 60 -20.35 -9.61 7.90
CA ALA A 60 -19.56 -10.72 7.36
C ALA A 60 -20.48 -11.82 6.81
N ASP A 61 -20.79 -11.75 5.53
CA ASP A 61 -21.52 -12.78 4.78
C ASP A 61 -20.68 -13.19 3.56
N LEU A 62 -20.05 -14.36 3.64
CA LEU A 62 -19.11 -14.81 2.62
C LEU A 62 -19.77 -15.07 1.28
N ASN A 63 -21.02 -15.55 1.28
CA ASN A 63 -21.74 -15.81 0.03
C ASN A 63 -22.04 -14.50 -0.69
N GLU A 64 -22.57 -13.52 0.05
CA GLU A 64 -22.83 -12.18 -0.47
C GLU A 64 -21.53 -11.51 -0.97
N GLN A 65 -20.42 -11.65 -0.24
CA GLN A 65 -19.11 -11.12 -0.65
C GLN A 65 -18.60 -11.77 -1.94
N CYS A 66 -18.73 -13.09 -2.08
CA CYS A 66 -18.36 -13.80 -3.31
C CYS A 66 -19.21 -13.35 -4.51
N ASP A 67 -20.51 -13.16 -4.33
CA ASP A 67 -21.40 -12.72 -5.41
C ASP A 67 -21.17 -11.24 -5.77
N ASN A 68 -20.85 -10.40 -4.79
CA ASN A 68 -20.40 -9.03 -5.03
C ASN A 68 -19.10 -8.99 -5.84
N LEU A 69 -18.12 -9.83 -5.53
CA LEU A 69 -16.87 -9.92 -6.30
C LEU A 69 -17.14 -10.32 -7.75
N LYS A 70 -18.02 -11.27 -8.03
CA LYS A 70 -18.39 -11.63 -9.41
C LYS A 70 -19.03 -10.45 -10.14
N THR A 71 -19.99 -9.79 -9.49
CA THR A 71 -20.69 -8.62 -10.03
C THR A 71 -19.75 -7.48 -10.39
N ILE A 72 -18.77 -7.21 -9.52
CA ILE A 72 -17.81 -6.13 -9.68
C ILE A 72 -16.72 -6.49 -10.68
N CYS A 73 -16.17 -7.70 -10.61
CA CYS A 73 -14.96 -8.07 -11.34
C CYS A 73 -15.24 -8.55 -12.77
N LEU A 74 -16.22 -9.44 -12.96
CA LEU A 74 -16.42 -10.12 -14.25
C LEU A 74 -16.70 -9.18 -15.43
N PRO A 75 -17.44 -8.06 -15.31
CA PRO A 75 -17.68 -7.16 -16.43
C PRO A 75 -16.38 -6.57 -17.02
N TYR A 76 -15.36 -6.39 -16.18
CA TYR A 76 -14.10 -5.73 -16.55
C TYR A 76 -12.95 -6.70 -16.79
N GLN A 77 -13.19 -8.02 -16.72
CA GLN A 77 -12.14 -9.05 -16.81
C GLN A 77 -11.23 -8.95 -18.04
N HIS A 78 -11.78 -8.48 -19.16
CA HIS A 78 -11.05 -8.30 -20.40
C HIS A 78 -10.08 -7.10 -20.34
N GLU A 79 -10.37 -6.07 -19.54
CA GLU A 79 -9.52 -4.87 -19.41
C GLU A 79 -8.22 -5.17 -18.65
N TYR A 80 -8.26 -6.11 -17.70
CA TYR A 80 -7.12 -6.52 -16.88
C TYR A 80 -6.64 -7.95 -17.15
N PHE A 81 -7.08 -8.54 -18.27
CA PHE A 81 -6.57 -9.84 -18.72
C PHE A 81 -5.06 -9.77 -18.98
N GLY A 82 -4.30 -10.71 -18.39
CA GLY A 82 -2.83 -10.67 -18.42
C GLY A 82 -2.21 -9.55 -17.56
N ASN A 83 -3.02 -8.69 -16.95
CA ASN A 83 -2.67 -7.67 -15.95
C ASN A 83 -1.45 -6.80 -16.34
N LYS A 84 -1.45 -6.30 -17.59
CA LYS A 84 -0.33 -5.52 -18.14
C LYS A 84 0.00 -4.28 -17.31
N VAL A 85 -1.03 -3.57 -16.83
CA VAL A 85 -0.86 -2.37 -15.98
C VAL A 85 -0.10 -2.68 -14.70
N TYR A 86 -0.44 -3.77 -14.02
CA TYR A 86 0.30 -4.21 -12.83
C TYR A 86 1.76 -4.53 -13.16
N LEU A 87 1.99 -5.32 -14.21
CA LEU A 87 3.35 -5.72 -14.61
C LEU A 87 4.21 -4.50 -14.97
N GLU A 88 3.60 -3.50 -15.59
CA GLU A 88 4.23 -2.20 -15.86
C GLU A 88 4.52 -1.42 -14.57
N GLY A 89 3.57 -1.33 -13.64
CA GLY A 89 3.79 -0.68 -12.34
C GLY A 89 4.94 -1.32 -11.55
N VAL A 90 5.03 -2.66 -11.58
CA VAL A 90 6.14 -3.40 -10.96
C VAL A 90 7.46 -3.10 -11.67
N SER A 91 7.51 -3.18 -13.00
CA SER A 91 8.74 -2.95 -13.77
C SER A 91 9.26 -1.51 -13.66
N GLN A 92 8.36 -0.55 -13.46
CA GLN A 92 8.68 0.85 -13.20
C GLN A 92 9.06 1.14 -11.74
N HIS A 93 9.08 0.13 -10.86
CA HIS A 93 9.48 0.26 -9.46
C HIS A 93 8.64 1.26 -8.67
N PHE A 94 7.30 1.23 -8.85
CA PHE A 94 6.39 2.08 -8.08
C PHE A 94 6.43 1.86 -6.56
N GLY A 95 6.97 0.73 -6.11
CA GLY A 95 7.13 0.37 -4.71
C GLY A 95 6.34 -0.88 -4.34
N PRO A 96 6.33 -1.29 -3.06
CA PRO A 96 5.48 -2.36 -2.58
C PRO A 96 3.99 -1.98 -2.74
N GLY A 97 3.10 -2.97 -2.77
CA GLY A 97 1.67 -2.73 -2.93
C GLY A 97 0.92 -4.03 -3.15
N TYR A 98 -0.27 -3.91 -3.74
CA TYR A 98 -1.10 -5.06 -4.11
C TYR A 98 -0.36 -5.99 -5.07
N GLY A 99 -0.62 -7.29 -4.94
CA GLY A 99 -0.10 -8.32 -5.83
C GLY A 99 -0.92 -8.43 -7.12
N TYR A 100 -0.58 -9.43 -7.93
CA TYR A 100 -1.16 -9.61 -9.26
C TYR A 100 -2.69 -9.75 -9.21
N ILE A 101 -3.25 -10.51 -8.26
CA ILE A 101 -4.69 -10.75 -8.19
C ILE A 101 -5.41 -9.57 -7.51
N GLU A 102 -4.83 -9.03 -6.44
CA GLU A 102 -5.42 -7.89 -5.71
C GLU A 102 -5.50 -6.65 -6.61
N ALA A 103 -4.51 -6.43 -7.48
CA ALA A 103 -4.52 -5.34 -8.46
C ALA A 103 -5.68 -5.46 -9.46
N GLN A 104 -6.04 -6.67 -9.89
CA GLN A 104 -7.19 -6.89 -10.79
C GLN A 104 -8.51 -6.58 -10.08
N ALA A 105 -8.68 -7.07 -8.85
CA ALA A 105 -9.86 -6.78 -8.05
C ALA A 105 -9.99 -5.27 -7.78
N LEU A 106 -8.90 -4.61 -7.39
CA LEU A 106 -8.89 -3.15 -7.18
C LEU A 106 -9.25 -2.38 -8.44
N TYR A 107 -8.66 -2.75 -9.59
CA TYR A 107 -8.98 -2.16 -10.88
C TYR A 107 -10.48 -2.25 -11.18
N ALA A 108 -11.06 -3.44 -11.01
CA ALA A 108 -12.49 -3.65 -11.24
C ALA A 108 -13.38 -2.85 -10.28
N VAL A 109 -13.04 -2.78 -8.99
CA VAL A 109 -13.76 -1.96 -8.00
C VAL A 109 -13.81 -0.51 -8.46
N ILE A 110 -12.69 0.05 -8.90
CA ILE A 110 -12.63 1.42 -9.41
C ILE A 110 -13.48 1.58 -10.67
N ARG A 111 -13.42 0.64 -11.62
CA ARG A 111 -14.21 0.68 -12.86
C ARG A 111 -15.72 0.55 -12.63
N TYR A 112 -16.10 -0.28 -11.65
CA TYR A 112 -17.50 -0.52 -11.30
C TYR A 112 -18.11 0.70 -10.60
N TYR A 113 -17.52 1.16 -9.51
CA TYR A 113 -18.09 2.25 -8.70
C TYR A 113 -17.83 3.64 -9.27
N LYS A 114 -16.83 3.79 -10.13
CA LYS A 114 -16.43 5.07 -10.74
C LYS A 114 -16.31 6.21 -9.71
N PRO A 115 -15.52 6.01 -8.64
CA PRO A 115 -15.47 6.97 -7.54
C PRO A 115 -14.87 8.30 -8.01
N LYS A 116 -15.46 9.41 -7.54
CA LYS A 116 -14.91 10.76 -7.75
C LYS A 116 -13.69 11.04 -6.86
N LYS A 117 -13.56 10.32 -5.76
CA LYS A 117 -12.49 10.48 -4.79
C LYS A 117 -12.07 9.12 -4.26
N VAL A 118 -10.76 8.88 -4.26
CA VAL A 118 -10.13 7.69 -3.69
C VAL A 118 -9.10 8.15 -2.67
N ILE A 119 -9.11 7.53 -1.51
CA ILE A 119 -8.13 7.75 -0.44
C ILE A 119 -7.44 6.42 -0.20
N GLU A 120 -6.14 6.39 -0.45
CA GLU A 120 -5.27 5.23 -0.31
C GLU A 120 -4.36 5.43 0.90
N VAL A 121 -4.26 4.41 1.76
CA VAL A 121 -3.31 4.36 2.86
C VAL A 121 -2.30 3.26 2.57
N GLY A 122 -1.04 3.64 2.44
CA GLY A 122 0.01 2.80 1.88
C GLY A 122 -0.05 2.79 0.35
N SER A 123 1.05 3.17 -0.30
CA SER A 123 1.04 3.42 -1.75
C SER A 123 2.16 2.71 -2.49
N GLY A 124 1.95 2.52 -3.80
CA GLY A 124 2.95 1.92 -4.69
C GLY A 124 2.32 1.42 -5.98
N VAL A 125 2.49 0.13 -6.30
CA VAL A 125 1.93 -0.46 -7.53
C VAL A 125 0.41 -0.36 -7.57
N SER A 126 -0.28 -0.44 -6.42
CA SER A 126 -1.73 -0.23 -6.30
C SER A 126 -2.15 1.15 -6.78
N THR A 127 -1.39 2.20 -6.44
CA THR A 127 -1.64 3.58 -6.87
C THR A 127 -1.63 3.70 -8.39
N TYR A 128 -0.64 3.08 -9.04
CA TYR A 128 -0.54 3.06 -10.50
C TYR A 128 -1.71 2.32 -11.16
N CYS A 129 -2.12 1.18 -10.59
CA CYS A 129 -3.28 0.42 -11.08
C CYS A 129 -4.58 1.21 -10.94
N MET A 130 -4.78 1.92 -9.82
CA MET A 130 -5.95 2.78 -9.61
C MET A 130 -5.99 3.94 -10.59
N LEU A 131 -4.85 4.60 -10.85
CA LEU A 131 -4.78 5.69 -11.84
C LEU A 131 -5.22 5.21 -13.22
N ALA A 132 -4.76 4.04 -13.67
CA ALA A 132 -5.16 3.48 -14.96
C ALA A 132 -6.68 3.21 -15.03
N ALA A 133 -7.28 2.71 -13.95
CA ALA A 133 -8.73 2.48 -13.89
C ALA A 133 -9.54 3.79 -13.84
N LEU A 134 -9.04 4.77 -13.06
CA LEU A 134 -9.65 6.09 -12.93
C LEU A 134 -9.59 6.87 -14.25
N GLU A 135 -8.51 6.74 -15.01
CA GLU A 135 -8.39 7.36 -16.32
C GLU A 135 -9.42 6.81 -17.31
N LYS A 136 -9.62 5.49 -17.34
CA LYS A 136 -10.71 4.90 -18.13
C LYS A 136 -12.09 5.40 -17.69
N ASN A 137 -12.33 5.54 -16.39
CA ASN A 137 -13.57 6.14 -15.91
C ASN A 137 -13.73 7.58 -16.38
N ARG A 138 -12.66 8.37 -16.38
CA ARG A 138 -12.68 9.76 -16.86
C ARG A 138 -13.01 9.82 -18.34
N GLU A 139 -12.39 8.96 -19.15
CA GLU A 139 -12.66 8.85 -20.60
C GLU A 139 -14.10 8.44 -20.88
N GLU A 140 -14.65 7.48 -20.13
CA GLU A 140 -16.01 6.94 -20.33
C GLU A 140 -17.12 7.92 -19.87
N VAL A 141 -16.93 8.56 -18.71
CA VAL A 141 -17.99 9.35 -18.05
C VAL A 141 -17.78 10.86 -18.17
N GLY A 142 -16.59 11.30 -18.60
CA GLY A 142 -16.23 12.72 -18.74
C GLY A 142 -16.13 13.47 -17.40
N LYS A 143 -15.96 12.75 -16.29
CA LYS A 143 -15.86 13.33 -14.94
C LYS A 143 -14.48 13.12 -14.35
N ASP A 144 -13.91 14.18 -13.83
CA ASP A 144 -12.63 14.14 -13.11
C ASP A 144 -12.72 13.33 -11.80
N TYR A 145 -11.55 12.92 -11.33
CA TYR A 145 -11.35 12.20 -10.09
C TYR A 145 -10.23 12.82 -9.25
N GLN A 146 -10.20 12.48 -7.98
CA GLN A 146 -9.10 12.79 -7.09
C GLN A 146 -8.56 11.51 -6.45
N LEU A 147 -7.28 11.24 -6.60
CA LEU A 147 -6.58 10.17 -5.88
C LEU A 147 -5.67 10.80 -4.81
N ILE A 148 -5.91 10.46 -3.55
CA ILE A 148 -5.12 10.90 -2.40
C ILE A 148 -4.36 9.70 -1.86
N SER A 149 -3.04 9.78 -1.83
CA SER A 149 -2.16 8.71 -1.35
C SER A 149 -1.49 9.14 -0.06
N ILE A 150 -1.67 8.37 1.02
CA ILE A 150 -1.07 8.59 2.33
C ILE A 150 0.06 7.57 2.50
N GLU A 151 1.30 8.01 2.30
CA GLU A 151 2.48 7.16 2.29
C GLU A 151 3.66 7.88 2.94
N PRO A 152 4.08 7.49 4.16
CA PRO A 152 5.18 8.15 4.88
C PRO A 152 6.55 8.02 4.19
N TYR A 153 6.75 6.98 3.37
CA TYR A 153 8.02 6.68 2.72
C TYR A 153 7.84 6.45 1.21
N PRO A 154 7.40 7.47 0.45
CA PRO A 154 6.99 7.28 -0.93
C PRO A 154 8.18 7.02 -1.85
N SER A 155 7.98 6.11 -2.81
CA SER A 155 8.93 5.84 -3.88
C SER A 155 9.20 7.09 -4.74
N GLY A 156 10.27 7.06 -5.54
CA GLY A 156 10.56 8.13 -6.50
C GLY A 156 9.39 8.36 -7.47
N LYS A 157 8.81 7.27 -7.98
CA LYS A 157 7.65 7.30 -8.88
C LYS A 157 6.40 7.94 -8.28
N LEU A 158 6.10 7.67 -7.01
CA LEU A 158 4.97 8.33 -6.34
C LEU A 158 5.19 9.84 -6.19
N LYS A 159 6.43 10.27 -5.94
CA LYS A 159 6.77 11.70 -5.90
C LYS A 159 6.65 12.37 -7.27
N GLU A 160 7.07 11.68 -8.34
CA GLU A 160 6.89 12.13 -9.73
C GLU A 160 5.40 12.35 -10.04
N LEU A 161 4.54 11.37 -9.73
CA LEU A 161 3.09 11.50 -9.93
C LEU A 161 2.48 12.69 -9.18
N ALA A 162 2.96 12.97 -7.97
CA ALA A 162 2.49 14.11 -7.19
C ALA A 162 2.94 15.46 -7.79
N GLN A 163 4.17 15.52 -8.30
CA GLN A 163 4.71 16.68 -9.02
C GLN A 163 3.95 16.95 -10.32
N GLU A 164 3.55 15.89 -11.03
CA GLU A 164 2.70 15.95 -12.22
C GLU A 164 1.21 16.21 -11.90
N HIS A 165 0.87 16.39 -10.62
CA HIS A 165 -0.50 16.63 -10.13
C HIS A 165 -1.51 15.50 -10.46
N LYS A 166 -1.02 14.29 -10.74
CA LYS A 166 -1.86 13.10 -10.95
C LYS A 166 -2.42 12.54 -9.65
N ILE A 167 -1.70 12.75 -8.54
CA ILE A 167 -2.14 12.36 -7.19
C ILE A 167 -1.89 13.49 -6.19
N LYS A 168 -2.66 13.51 -5.10
CA LYS A 168 -2.32 14.26 -3.89
C LYS A 168 -1.58 13.33 -2.93
N LEU A 169 -0.30 13.58 -2.71
CA LEU A 169 0.53 12.78 -1.81
C LEU A 169 0.62 13.42 -0.42
N ILE A 170 0.32 12.65 0.63
CA ILE A 170 0.48 13.02 2.04
C ILE A 170 1.58 12.13 2.63
N SER A 171 2.77 12.70 2.84
CA SER A 171 3.95 11.97 3.33
C SER A 171 4.01 11.90 4.86
N GLN A 172 2.97 11.33 5.49
CA GLN A 172 2.88 11.18 6.94
C GLN A 172 2.27 9.81 7.29
N LYS A 173 2.45 9.35 8.54
CA LYS A 173 1.74 8.17 9.04
C LYS A 173 0.23 8.47 9.05
N SER A 174 -0.59 7.49 8.66
CA SER A 174 -2.06 7.64 8.59
C SER A 174 -2.68 8.06 9.93
N ALA A 175 -2.14 7.58 11.05
CA ALA A 175 -2.59 7.94 12.40
C ALA A 175 -2.45 9.46 12.71
N ASN A 176 -1.65 10.18 11.94
CA ASN A 176 -1.39 11.61 12.11
C ASN A 176 -2.07 12.48 11.04
N CYS A 177 -2.86 11.88 10.14
CA CYS A 177 -3.50 12.60 9.05
C CYS A 177 -4.87 13.15 9.49
N ALA A 178 -5.09 14.45 9.34
CA ALA A 178 -6.43 15.02 9.27
C ALA A 178 -6.88 14.92 7.80
N ILE A 179 -7.85 14.05 7.52
CA ILE A 179 -8.38 13.79 6.18
C ILE A 179 -9.69 14.55 5.98
#